data_AF-A0A3D1V7G7-F1
#
_entry.id   AF-A0A3D1V7G7-F1
#
_cell.length_a   1.000
_cell.length_b   1.000
_cell.length_c   1.000
_cell.angle_alpha   90.00
_cell.angle_beta   90.00
_cell.angle_gamma   90.00
#
_symmetry.space_group_name_H-M   'P 1'
#
loop_
_entity.id
_entity.type
_entity.pdbx_description
1 polymer ?
#
loop_
_entity_poly.entity_id
_entity_poly.type
_entity_poly.pdbx_seq_one_letter_code
_entity_poly.pdbx_strand_id
1 'polypeptide(L)' 'TRRLPMIDRQYCLRHRPALLSRYPVTPRTDLATQRAVVVDRRDDCELLCGGAHEGPHVWPDGSEVGRPARLEPPE' A
#
# COMPACT_ATOMS: atom_id res chain seq x y z
N THR A 1 0.07 -27.70 16.38
CA THR A 1 -0.67 -26.53 15.86
C THR A 1 0.25 -25.76 14.92
N ARG A 2 -0.03 -25.77 13.61
CA ARG A 2 0.82 -25.12 12.61
C ARG A 2 0.60 -23.61 12.71
N ARG A 3 1.61 -22.86 13.18
CA ARG A 3 1.57 -21.40 13.22
C ARG A 3 1.65 -20.92 11.77
N LEU A 4 0.59 -20.29 11.27
CA LEU A 4 0.67 -19.59 9.98
C LEU A 4 1.72 -18.48 10.13
N PRO A 5 2.63 -18.30 9.15
CA PRO A 5 3.58 -17.20 9.21
C PRO A 5 2.81 -15.88 9.31
N MET A 6 3.26 -15.00 10.20
CA MET A 6 2.70 -13.67 10.35
C MET A 6 3.12 -12.87 9.10
N ILE A 7 2.14 -12.45 8.30
CA ILE A 7 2.39 -11.68 7.08
C ILE A 7 2.43 -10.20 7.47
N ASP A 8 3.54 -9.53 7.17
CA ASP A 8 3.69 -8.10 7.36
C ASP A 8 2.87 -7.33 6.30
N ARG A 9 2.19 -6.26 6.72
CA ARG A 9 1.31 -5.48 5.84
C ARG A 9 1.86 -4.08 5.69
N GLN A 10 2.36 -3.80 4.49
CA GLN A 10 3.00 -2.53 4.15
C GLN A 10 2.11 -1.73 3.20
N TYR A 11 2.23 -0.41 3.25
CA TYR A 11 1.51 0.46 2.31
C TYR A 11 2.44 0.85 1.16
N CYS A 12 1.86 0.89 -0.04
CA CYS A 12 2.48 1.48 -1.22
C CYS A 12 3.04 2.87 -0.86
N LEU A 13 4.23 3.20 -1.35
CA LEU A 13 4.86 4.52 -1.14
C LEU A 13 3.97 5.67 -1.65
N ARG A 14 3.07 5.38 -2.60
CA ARG A 14 2.07 6.29 -3.16
C ARG A 14 0.73 6.27 -2.41
N HIS A 15 0.62 5.50 -1.32
CA HIS A 15 -0.57 5.47 -0.48
C HIS A 15 -0.82 6.85 0.11
N ARG A 16 -2.02 7.38 -0.13
CA ARG A 16 -2.49 8.61 0.48
C ARG A 16 -3.68 8.29 1.38
N PRO A 17 -3.52 8.35 2.71
CA PRO A 17 -4.67 8.30 3.59
C PRO A 17 -5.58 9.50 3.27
N ALA A 18 -6.87 9.25 3.14
CA ALA A 18 -7.84 10.32 2.90
C ALA A 18 -7.93 11.21 4.16
N LEU A 19 -7.36 12.40 4.10
CA LEU A 19 -7.50 13.40 5.15
C LEU A 19 -8.76 14.21 4.92
N LEU A 20 -9.58 14.36 5.96
CA LEU A 20 -10.74 15.25 5.93
C LEU A 20 -10.23 16.71 5.95
N SER A 21 -10.47 17.47 4.87
CA SER A 21 -9.90 18.81 4.66
C SER A 21 -10.79 19.97 5.11
N ARG A 22 -11.80 19.76 5.98
CA ARG A 22 -12.80 20.79 6.29
C ARG A 22 -13.06 20.95 7.79
N TYR A 23 -12.97 22.20 8.25
CA TYR A 23 -13.34 22.65 9.60
C TYR A 23 -14.65 23.45 9.54
N PRO A 24 -15.61 23.26 10.47
CA PRO A 24 -15.61 22.27 11.55
C PRO A 24 -15.94 20.86 11.05
N VAL A 25 -15.26 19.85 11.63
CA VAL A 25 -15.51 18.43 11.32
C VAL A 25 -16.85 18.03 11.92
N THR A 26 -17.88 17.91 11.08
CA THR A 26 -19.14 17.29 11.49
C THR A 26 -18.98 15.76 11.34
N PRO A 27 -19.10 14.96 12.41
CA PRO A 27 -19.03 13.52 12.30
C PRO A 27 -20.20 13.03 11.43
N ARG A 28 -19.88 12.46 10.27
CA ARG A 28 -20.85 11.68 9.50
C ARG A 28 -20.68 10.21 9.86
N THR A 29 -21.78 9.54 10.18
CA THR A 29 -21.85 8.11 10.50
C THR A 29 -21.69 7.19 9.27
N ASP A 30 -21.47 7.76 8.08
CA ASP A 30 -21.38 7.06 6.79
C ASP A 30 -19.94 6.97 6.24
N LEU A 31 -18.91 7.32 7.05
CA LEU A 31 -17.52 7.47 6.62
C LEU A 31 -17.09 6.35 5.66
N ALA A 32 -17.09 6.67 4.37
CA ALA A 32 -16.72 5.74 3.31
C ALA A 32 -15.20 5.52 3.39
N THR A 33 -14.80 4.58 4.23
CA THR A 33 -13.43 4.10 4.28
C THR A 33 -13.23 3.20 3.07
N GLN A 34 -12.51 3.70 2.05
CA GLN A 34 -12.05 2.82 0.99
C GLN A 34 -11.11 1.81 1.62
N ARG A 35 -11.51 0.53 1.62
CA ARG A 35 -10.63 -0.53 2.11
C ARG A 35 -9.39 -0.58 1.23
N ALA A 36 -8.21 -0.56 1.86
CA ALA A 36 -6.98 -0.77 1.15
C ALA A 36 -6.99 -2.16 0.49
N VAL A 37 -6.59 -2.23 -0.77
CA VAL A 37 -6.53 -3.45 -1.57
C VAL A 37 -5.11 -3.98 -1.59
N VAL A 38 -4.95 -5.31 -1.60
CA VAL A 38 -3.63 -5.93 -1.81
C VAL A 38 -3.27 -5.81 -3.28
N VAL A 39 -2.14 -5.17 -3.56
CA VAL A 39 -1.66 -4.91 -4.93
C VAL A 39 -0.43 -5.73 -5.30
N ASP A 40 0.27 -6.29 -4.31
CA ASP A 40 1.40 -7.19 -4.52
C ASP A 40 1.65 -8.07 -3.28
N ARG A 41 2.36 -9.19 -3.45
CA ARG A 41 2.76 -10.10 -2.38
C ARG A 41 4.21 -10.56 -2.53
N ARG A 42 4.95 -10.55 -1.42
CA ARG A 42 6.23 -11.24 -1.22
C ARG A 42 6.02 -12.40 -0.24
N ASP A 43 7.05 -13.24 -0.04
CA ASP A 43 6.95 -14.47 0.76
C ASP A 43 6.37 -14.26 2.17
N ASP A 44 6.66 -13.10 2.79
CA ASP A 44 6.23 -12.73 4.13
C ASP A 44 5.56 -11.35 4.22
N CYS A 45 5.30 -10.69 3.08
CA CYS A 45 4.76 -9.32 3.06
C CYS A 45 3.63 -9.14 2.03
N GLU A 46 2.61 -8.35 2.39
CA GLU A 46 1.60 -7.83 1.46
C GLU A 46 1.77 -6.32 1.26
N LEU A 47 1.71 -5.88 0.00
CA LEU A 47 1.63 -4.47 -0.33
C LEU A 47 0.17 -4.03 -0.46
N LEU A 48 -0.23 -3.02 0.29
CA LEU A 48 -1.56 -2.44 0.33
C LEU A 48 -1.60 -1.08 -0.39
N CYS A 49 -2.65 -0.83 -1.16
CA CYS A 49 -2.90 0.48 -1.75
C CYS A 49 -4.31 1.00 -1.43
N GLY A 50 -4.44 2.31 -1.23
CA GLY A 50 -5.73 2.98 -1.02
C GLY A 50 -6.47 3.35 -2.31
N GLY A 51 -5.87 3.12 -3.48
CA GLY A 51 -6.48 3.43 -4.79
C GLY A 51 -6.57 4.93 -5.13
N ALA A 52 -6.04 5.81 -4.29
CA ALA A 52 -6.13 7.27 -4.46
C ALA A 52 -4.99 7.88 -5.31
N HIS A 53 -4.31 7.06 -6.12
CA HIS A 53 -3.24 7.50 -7.01
C HIS A 53 -3.31 6.78 -8.35
N GLU A 54 -2.85 7.45 -9.39
CA GLU A 54 -2.56 6.83 -10.69
C GLU A 54 -1.06 6.45 -10.75
N GLY A 55 -0.70 5.65 -11.74
CA GLY A 55 0.67 5.18 -11.92
C GLY A 55 1.04 3.97 -11.06
N PRO A 56 2.31 3.55 -11.08
CA PRO A 56 2.69 2.23 -10.58
C PRO A 56 2.64 2.15 -9.06
N HIS A 57 2.39 0.94 -8.56
CA HIS A 57 2.55 0.64 -7.14
C HIS A 57 4.01 0.44 -6.82
N VAL A 58 4.43 0.99 -5.68
CA VAL A 58 5.83 1.01 -5.27
C VAL A 58 5.91 0.56 -3.82
N TRP A 59 6.75 -0.43 -3.55
CA TRP A 59 7.09 -0.89 -2.20
C TRP A 59 7.78 0.23 -1.41
N PRO A 60 7.79 0.18 -0.06
CA PRO A 60 8.51 1.16 0.76
C PRO A 60 10.02 1.25 0.46
N ASP A 61 10.60 0.18 -0.07
CA ASP A 61 12.01 0.13 -0.51
C ASP A 61 12.27 0.81 -1.87
N GLY A 62 11.22 1.32 -2.54
CA GLY A 62 11.31 1.96 -3.85
C GLY A 62 11.13 1.01 -5.04
N SER A 63 10.97 -0.30 -4.81
CA SER A 63 10.75 -1.29 -5.86
C SER A 63 9.36 -1.14 -6.47
N GLU A 64 9.28 -1.12 -7.79
CA GLU A 64 8.02 -1.02 -8.53
C GLU A 64 7.38 -2.41 -8.70
N VAL A 65 6.08 -2.53 -8.40
CA VAL A 65 5.32 -3.78 -8.58
C VAL A 65 5.28 -4.15 -10.07
N GLY A 66 5.53 -5.42 -10.39
CA GLY A 66 5.49 -5.93 -11.77
C GLY A 66 6.67 -5.51 -12.64
N ARG A 67 7.61 -4.71 -12.11
CA ARG A 67 8.89 -4.44 -12.75
C ARG A 67 9.96 -5.33 -12.13
N PRO A 68 10.73 -6.11 -12.91
CA PRO A 68 11.89 -6.79 -12.35
C PRO A 68 12.83 -5.73 -11.75
N ALA A 69 13.38 -6.01 -10.56
CA ALA A 69 14.43 -5.19 -9.98
C ALA A 69 15.50 -4.98 -11.05
N ARG A 70 15.79 -3.72 -11.39
CA ARG A 70 16.80 -3.40 -12.39
C ARG A 70 18.12 -3.93 -11.83
N LEU A 71 18.62 -5.03 -12.38
CA LEU A 71 19.99 -5.45 -12.17
C LEU A 71 20.85 -4.35 -12.81
N GLU A 72 21.29 -3.37 -12.02
CA GLU A 72 22.34 -2.49 -12.49
C GLU A 72 23.59 -3.37 -12.67
N PRO A 73 24.24 -3.35 -13.84
CA PRO A 73 25.52 -4.03 -13.98
C PRO A 73 26.51 -3.36 -13.03
N PRO A 74 27.38 -4.12 -12.33
CA PRO A 74 28.46 -3.52 -11.57
C PRO A 74 29.38 -2.74 -12.51
N GLU A 75 29.73 -1.52 -12.10
CA GLU A 75 30.88 -0.77 -12.63
C GLU A 75 32.20 -1.22 -12.01
#